data_AF-A0A1Q3ETW3-F1
#
_entry.id   AF-A0A1Q3ETW3-F1
#
_cell.length_a   1.000
_cell.length_b   1.000
_cell.length_c   1.000
_cell.angle_alpha   90.00
_cell.angle_beta   90.00
_cell.angle_gamma   90.00
#
_symmetry.space_group_name_H-M   'P 1'
#
loop_
_entity.id
_entity.type
_entity.pdbx_description
1 polymer ?
#
loop_
_entity_poly.entity_id
_entity_poly.type
_entity_poly.pdbx_seq_one_letter_code
_entity_poly.pdbx_strand_id
1 'polypeptide(L)'
;MLEFASMIKNVHPGIFIHSIYIEEELDKDRQAGFYGNVNTQLDLVANQLANILELKNGFDGIGFSQGGQFLRAYVERYNSPPVHNLLTFGSQHMGRTTRH
;
A
#
# COMPACT_ATOMS: atom_id res chain seq x y z
N MET A 1 7.32 -3.76 -10.83
CA MET A 1 5.98 -3.15 -10.70
C MET A 1 5.33 -2.87 -12.04
N LEU A 2 6.01 -2.23 -13.00
CA LEU A 2 5.44 -1.94 -14.33
C LEU A 2 5.01 -3.20 -15.10
N GLU A 3 5.85 -4.25 -15.13
CA GLU A 3 5.48 -5.52 -15.78
C GLU A 3 4.27 -6.20 -15.13
N PHE A 4 4.19 -6.17 -13.79
CA PHE A 4 3.08 -6.73 -13.05
C PHE A 4 1.76 -5.98 -13.35
N ALA A 5 1.81 -4.65 -13.35
CA ALA A 5 0.66 -3.83 -13.73
C ALA A 5 0.20 -4.12 -15.17
N SER A 6 1.14 -4.27 -16.11
CA SER A 6 0.84 -4.65 -17.50
C SER A 6 0.19 -6.03 -17.59
N MET A 7 0.67 -7.01 -16.82
CA MET A 7 0.08 -8.35 -16.77
C MET A 7 -1.36 -8.31 -16.26
N ILE A 8 -1.63 -7.56 -15.19
CA ILE A 8 -2.98 -7.39 -14.64
C ILE A 8 -3.92 -6.73 -15.66
N LYS A 9 -3.45 -5.70 -16.38
CA LYS A 9 -4.23 -5.08 -17.47
C LYS A 9 -4.55 -6.04 -18.61
N ASN A 10 -3.63 -6.95 -18.92
CA ASN A 10 -3.85 -7.96 -19.97
C ASN A 10 -4.88 -9.02 -19.54
N VAL A 11 -4.88 -9.41 -18.27
CA VAL A 11 -5.84 -10.39 -17.72
C VAL A 11 -7.23 -9.76 -17.54
N HIS A 12 -7.30 -8.50 -17.10
CA HIS A 12 -8.52 -7.74 -16.90
C HIS A 12 -8.49 -6.42 -17.68
N PRO A 13 -8.87 -6.44 -18.98
CA PRO A 13 -8.93 -5.22 -19.79
C PRO A 13 -9.91 -4.20 -19.17
N GLY A 14 -9.43 -2.98 -18.95
CA GLY A 14 -10.22 -1.89 -18.34
C GLY A 14 -10.10 -1.78 -16.81
N ILE A 15 -9.30 -2.63 -16.16
CA ILE A 15 -9.02 -2.48 -14.72
C ILE A 15 -8.28 -1.17 -14.43
N PHE A 16 -8.75 -0.44 -13.44
CA PHE A 16 -8.08 0.74 -12.92
C PHE A 16 -6.98 0.31 -11.94
N ILE A 17 -5.73 0.69 -12.22
CA ILE A 17 -4.59 0.38 -11.37
C ILE A 17 -4.03 1.69 -10.83
N HIS A 18 -4.04 1.82 -9.52
CA HIS A 18 -3.42 2.94 -8.81
C HIS A 18 -2.17 2.45 -8.06
N SER A 19 -1.01 3.01 -8.40
CA SER A 19 0.22 2.78 -7.65
C SER A 19 0.32 3.82 -6.55
N ILE A 20 0.36 3.37 -5.29
CA ILE A 20 0.58 4.25 -4.13
C ILE A 20 2.06 4.64 -4.12
N TYR A 21 2.35 5.94 -4.17
CA TYR A 21 3.67 6.51 -3.98
C TYR A 21 3.63 7.36 -2.71
N ILE A 22 4.49 7.02 -1.75
CA ILE A 22 4.52 7.67 -0.43
C ILE A 22 5.42 8.91 -0.46
N GLU A 23 6.52 8.86 -1.21
CA GLU A 23 7.36 10.02 -1.58
C GLU A 23 8.40 9.58 -2.62
N GLU A 24 8.87 10.51 -3.44
CA GLU A 24 9.83 10.29 -4.53
C GLU A 24 11.30 10.13 -4.05
N GLU A 25 11.58 10.37 -2.77
CA GLU A 25 12.94 10.47 -2.22
C GLU A 25 13.21 9.39 -1.15
N LEU A 26 13.91 8.32 -1.56
CA LEU A 26 14.25 7.14 -0.76
C LEU A 26 15.28 7.36 0.37
N ASP A 27 15.60 8.61 0.75
CA ASP A 27 16.88 8.90 1.42
C ASP A 27 16.89 9.88 2.61
N LYS A 28 15.77 10.12 3.31
CA LYS A 28 15.83 10.84 4.59
C LYS A 28 15.23 10.03 5.75
N ASP A 29 16.14 9.53 6.58
CA ASP A 29 15.93 8.99 7.92
C ASP A 29 15.27 7.62 8.06
N ARG A 30 16.02 6.60 7.65
CA ARG A 30 15.63 5.19 7.76
C ARG A 30 15.53 4.62 9.19
N GLN A 31 15.80 5.35 10.29
CA GLN A 31 15.85 4.71 11.62
C GLN A 31 15.24 5.44 12.84
N ALA A 32 14.91 6.75 12.80
CA ALA A 32 14.35 7.44 13.98
C ALA A 32 12.86 7.84 13.86
N GLY A 33 12.32 8.01 12.64
CA GLY A 33 10.98 8.54 12.39
C GLY A 33 9.89 7.51 12.02
N PHE A 34 10.18 6.21 12.18
CA PHE A 34 9.42 5.13 11.53
C PHE A 34 7.93 5.03 11.93
N TYR A 35 7.56 5.38 13.16
CA TYR A 35 6.15 5.33 13.59
C TYR A 35 5.41 6.66 13.39
N GLY A 36 6.08 7.78 13.67
CA GLY A 36 5.48 9.12 13.52
C GLY A 36 5.20 9.46 12.07
N ASN A 37 6.16 9.19 11.17
CA ASN A 37 6.02 9.47 9.74
C ASN A 37 5.03 8.50 9.08
N VAL A 38 5.06 7.21 9.42
CA VAL A 38 4.14 6.21 8.82
C VAL A 38 2.68 6.52 9.12
N ASN A 39 2.36 7.06 10.30
CA ASN A 39 1.01 7.51 10.60
C ASN A 39 0.58 8.65 9.66
N THR A 40 1.39 9.70 9.55
CA THR A 40 1.11 10.83 8.64
C THR A 40 1.02 10.38 7.18
N GLN A 41 1.90 9.49 6.74
CA GLN A 41 1.88 8.90 5.40
C GLN A 41 0.61 8.07 5.17
N LEU A 42 0.16 7.30 6.16
CA LEU A 42 -1.11 6.57 6.08
C LEU A 42 -2.28 7.53 5.94
N ASP A 43 -2.28 8.65 6.66
CA ASP A 43 -3.33 9.66 6.60
C ASP A 43 -3.37 10.32 5.21
N LEU A 44 -2.21 10.67 4.65
CA LEU A 44 -2.09 11.23 3.30
C LEU A 44 -2.59 10.25 2.23
N VAL A 45 -2.14 9.00 2.29
CA VAL A 45 -2.57 7.97 1.34
C VAL A 45 -4.05 7.64 1.52
N ALA A 46 -4.56 7.58 2.74
CA ALA A 46 -5.98 7.36 2.99
C ALA A 46 -6.84 8.47 2.37
N ASN A 47 -6.42 9.73 2.52
CA ASN A 47 -7.09 10.87 1.87
C ASN A 47 -6.99 10.78 0.34
N GLN A 48 -5.83 10.38 -0.20
CA GLN A 48 -5.67 10.18 -1.64
C GLN A 48 -6.61 9.10 -2.16
N LEU A 49 -6.66 7.93 -1.51
CA LEU A 49 -7.54 6.82 -1.88
C LEU A 49 -9.02 7.20 -1.78
N ALA A 50 -9.41 7.97 -0.76
CA ALA A 50 -10.78 8.45 -0.57
C ALA A 50 -11.24 9.42 -1.67
N ASN A 51 -10.30 10.15 -2.29
CA ASN A 51 -10.59 11.07 -3.38
C ASN A 51 -10.67 10.39 -4.76
N ILE A 52 -10.26 9.12 -4.88
CA ILE A 52 -10.36 8.38 -6.15
C ILE A 52 -11.77 7.80 -6.30
N LEU A 53 -12.54 8.34 -7.24
CA LEU A 53 -13.93 7.96 -7.48
C LEU A 53 -14.07 6.47 -7.80
N GLU A 54 -13.11 5.94 -8.56
CA GLU A 54 -13.03 4.56 -9.02
C GLU A 54 -12.86 3.56 -7.86
N LEU A 55 -12.33 4.00 -6.72
CA LEU A 55 -12.12 3.16 -5.53
C LEU A 55 -13.28 3.25 -4.53
N LYS A 56 -14.25 4.15 -4.71
CA LYS A 56 -15.32 4.42 -3.71
C LYS A 56 -16.14 3.19 -3.32
N ASN A 57 -16.34 2.26 -4.25
CA ASN A 57 -17.09 1.02 -4.02
C ASN A 57 -16.20 -0.12 -3.49
N GLY A 58 -14.98 0.21 -3.09
CA GLY A 58 -13.97 -0.70 -2.61
C GLY A 58 -13.04 -1.20 -3.71
N PHE A 59 -11.90 -1.73 -3.29
CA PHE A 59 -10.79 -2.09 -4.18
C PHE A 59 -9.97 -3.25 -3.64
N ASP A 60 -9.17 -3.86 -4.50
CA ASP A 60 -8.18 -4.87 -4.10
C ASP A 60 -6.80 -4.22 -3.89
N GLY A 61 -6.16 -4.55 -2.77
CA GLY A 61 -4.84 -4.05 -2.40
C GLY A 61 -3.76 -5.09 -2.67
N ILE A 62 -2.67 -4.70 -3.33
CA ILE A 62 -1.49 -5.55 -3.53
C ILE A 62 -0.26 -4.86 -2.94
N GLY A 63 0.31 -5.45 -1.88
CA GLY A 63 1.47 -4.93 -1.17
C GLY A 63 2.70 -5.81 -1.33
N PHE A 64 3.83 -5.23 -1.69
CA PHE A 64 5.11 -5.93 -1.76
C PHE A 64 6.01 -5.52 -0.59
N SER A 65 6.64 -6.50 0.09
CA SER A 65 7.54 -6.24 1.22
C SER A 65 6.88 -5.33 2.28
N GLN A 66 7.43 -4.14 2.53
CA GLN A 66 6.90 -3.14 3.46
C GLN A 66 5.50 -2.61 3.07
N GLY A 67 5.16 -2.60 1.77
CA GLY A 67 3.85 -2.17 1.30
C GLY A 67 2.69 -3.02 1.80
N GLY A 68 2.92 -4.31 2.10
CA GLY A 68 1.90 -5.17 2.69
C GLY A 68 1.58 -4.84 4.15
N GLN A 69 2.57 -4.45 4.94
CA GLN A 69 2.33 -3.96 6.30
C GLN A 69 1.62 -2.60 6.28
N PHE A 70 1.97 -1.75 5.33
CA PHE A 70 1.32 -0.46 5.13
C PHE A 70 -0.16 -0.62 4.78
N LEU A 71 -0.49 -1.46 3.80
CA LEU A 71 -1.89 -1.75 3.44
C LEU A 71 -2.67 -2.39 4.60
N ARG A 72 -2.02 -3.26 5.38
CA ARG A 72 -2.65 -3.79 6.61
C ARG A 72 -2.97 -2.66 7.61
N ALA A 73 -2.05 -1.74 7.83
CA ALA A 73 -2.27 -0.59 8.72
C ALA A 73 -3.39 0.34 8.21
N TYR A 74 -3.52 0.51 6.87
CA TYR A 74 -4.64 1.23 6.27
C TYR A 74 -5.98 0.54 6.54
N VAL A 75 -6.05 -0.79 6.35
CA VAL A 75 -7.27 -1.58 6.65
C VAL A 75 -7.61 -1.54 8.14
N GLU A 76 -6.62 -1.53 9.03
CA GLU A 76 -6.87 -1.48 10.48
C GLU A 76 -7.37 -0.11 10.97
N ARG A 77 -6.98 0.99 10.30
CA ARG A 77 -7.28 2.36 10.77
C ARG A 77 -8.37 3.09 10.01
N TYR A 78 -8.44 2.88 8.70
CA TYR A 78 -9.24 3.69 7.78
C TYR A 78 -10.31 2.87 7.09
N ASN A 79 -9.89 1.85 6.33
CA ASN A 79 -10.75 0.96 5.54
C ASN A 79 -11.93 1.64 4.82
N SER A 80 -11.70 2.88 4.35
CA SER A 80 -12.69 3.70 3.65
C SER A 80 -11.95 4.48 2.55
N PRO A 81 -12.09 4.10 1.28
CA PRO A 81 -12.93 3.01 0.76
C PRO A 81 -12.50 1.60 1.22
N PRO A 82 -13.43 0.62 1.28
CA PRO A 82 -13.15 -0.70 1.84
C PRO A 82 -12.23 -1.53 0.94
N VAL A 83 -11.28 -2.23 1.54
CA VAL A 83 -10.44 -3.22 0.82
C VAL A 83 -11.17 -4.56 0.76
N HIS A 84 -11.41 -5.07 -0.45
CA HIS A 84 -12.07 -6.36 -0.66
C HIS A 84 -11.09 -7.51 -0.45
N ASN A 85 -9.96 -7.49 -1.16
CA ASN A 85 -8.89 -8.46 -1.01
C ASN A 85 -7.54 -7.77 -0.77
N LEU A 86 -6.77 -8.26 0.19
CA LEU A 86 -5.41 -7.81 0.46
C LEU A 86 -4.41 -8.92 0.15
N LEU A 87 -3.65 -8.75 -0.93
CA LEU A 87 -2.59 -9.66 -1.35
C LEU A 87 -1.23 -9.08 -0.95
N THR A 88 -0.45 -9.84 -0.18
CA THR A 88 0.86 -9.39 0.29
C THR A 88 1.97 -10.34 -0.15
N PHE A 89 2.95 -9.83 -0.91
CA PHE A 89 4.05 -10.61 -1.45
C PHE A 89 5.36 -10.27 -0.73
N GLY A 90 5.94 -11.25 -0.02
CA GLY A 90 7.22 -11.09 0.69
C GLY A 90 7.16 -10.12 1.88
N SER A 91 5.96 -9.76 2.33
CA SER A 91 5.73 -8.90 3.49
C SER A 91 6.06 -9.63 4.78
N GLN A 92 6.96 -9.06 5.58
CA GLN A 92 7.28 -9.58 6.91
C GLN A 92 6.18 -9.17 7.87
N HIS A 93 5.04 -9.86 7.89
CA HIS A 93 3.98 -9.50 8.86
C HIS A 93 4.40 -9.68 10.34
N MET A 94 5.57 -10.28 10.60
CA MET A 94 6.17 -10.53 11.92
C MET A 94 7.61 -9.97 12.11
N GLY A 95 8.07 -9.05 11.26
CA GLY A 95 9.44 -8.50 11.33
C GLY A 95 10.55 -9.53 11.02
N ARG A 96 11.71 -9.11 10.48
CA ARG A 96 12.89 -9.99 10.47
C ARG A 96 13.53 -9.93 11.85
N THR A 97 13.42 -11.00 12.63
CA THR A 97 14.45 -11.27 13.65
C THR A 97 15.60 -11.96 12.95
N THR A 98 16.58 -11.18 12.46
CA THR A 98 17.90 -11.74 12.20
C THR A 98 18.63 -11.73 13.54
N ARG A 99 18.51 -12.82 14.30
CA ARG A 99 19.50 -13.11 15.35
C ARG A 99 20.69 -13.79 14.66
N HIS A 100 21.82 -13.09 14.61
CA HIS A 100 23.12 -13.75 14.63
C HIS A 100 23.49 -14.05 16.07
#